data_AF-F7XTY8-F1
#
_entry.id   AF-F7XTY8-F1
#
_cell.length_a   1.000
_cell.length_b   1.000
_cell.length_c   1.000
_cell.angle_alpha   90.00
_cell.angle_beta   90.00
_cell.angle_gamma   90.00
#
_symmetry.space_group_name_H-M   'P 1'
#
loop_
_entity.id
_entity.type
_entity.pdbx_description
1 polymer ?
#
loop_
_entity_poly.entity_id
_entity_poly.type
_entity_poly.pdbx_seq_one_letter_code
_entity_poly.pdbx_strand_id
1 'polypeptide(L)' 'MSFSNGEMINFTNISREVAIDAKIVKEYFHTLEDTLLGYFIYPYSKKVNREIITSQPKFYLFDVGLATHLSKNHFETIE' A
#
# COMPACT_ATOMS: atom_id res chain seq x y z
N MET A 1 -2.11 6.39 -3.62
CA MET A 1 -1.20 6.20 -2.47
C MET A 1 -1.93 6.28 -1.15
N SER A 2 -2.60 7.38 -0.80
CA SER A 2 -3.31 7.45 0.50
C SER A 2 -4.39 6.37 0.68
N PHE A 3 -5.24 6.17 -0.32
CA PHE A 3 -6.28 5.12 -0.27
C PHE A 3 -5.72 3.70 -0.23
N SER A 4 -4.43 3.51 -0.55
CA SER A 4 -3.77 2.21 -0.49
C SER A 4 -3.04 1.98 0.84
N ASN A 5 -3.01 2.98 1.74
CA ASN A 5 -2.36 2.88 3.03
C ASN A 5 -3.14 1.95 3.97
N GLY A 6 -2.54 0.83 4.36
CA GLY A 6 -3.13 -0.20 5.20
C GLY A 6 -4.01 -1.22 4.48
N GLU A 7 -4.19 -1.07 3.16
CA GLU A 7 -4.96 -1.98 2.31
C GLU A 7 -4.07 -3.04 1.65
N MET A 8 -4.68 -4.16 1.24
CA MET A 8 -4.00 -5.17 0.42
C MET A 8 -3.75 -4.60 -0.97
N ILE A 9 -2.51 -4.69 -1.44
CA ILE A 9 -2.12 -4.06 -2.71
C ILE A 9 -2.54 -4.94 -3.88
N ASN A 10 -3.33 -4.35 -4.78
CA ASN A 10 -3.64 -4.93 -6.08
C ASN A 10 -3.11 -4.02 -7.19
N PHE A 11 -1.90 -4.30 -7.67
CA PHE A 11 -1.25 -3.52 -8.73
C PHE A 11 -2.08 -3.46 -10.02
N THR A 12 -2.85 -4.50 -10.35
CA THR A 12 -3.73 -4.55 -11.52
C THR A 12 -4.97 -3.66 -11.38
N ASN A 13 -5.45 -3.42 -10.16
CA ASN A 13 -6.53 -2.47 -9.93
C ASN A 13 -6.00 -1.04 -10.03
N ILE A 14 -4.89 -0.76 -9.35
CA ILE A 14 -4.25 0.56 -9.34
C ILE A 14 -3.85 0.95 -10.76
N SER A 15 -3.24 0.04 -11.54
CA SER A 15 -2.86 0.28 -12.93
C SER A 15 -4.02 0.72 -13.81
N ARG A 16 -5.21 0.12 -13.62
CA ARG A 16 -6.43 0.47 -14.35
C ARG A 16 -6.95 1.84 -13.97
N GLU A 17 -6.88 2.21 -12.69
CA GLU A 17 -7.31 3.52 -12.20
C GLU A 17 -6.40 4.65 -12.69
N VAL A 18 -5.08 4.44 -12.72
CA VAL A 18 -4.11 5.45 -13.14
C VAL A 18 -3.71 5.37 -14.62
N ALA A 19 -4.25 4.39 -15.36
CA ALA A 19 -3.93 4.13 -16.77
C ALA A 19 -2.42 3.96 -17.07
N ILE A 20 -1.69 3.33 -16.14
CA ILE A 20 -0.24 3.07 -16.25
C ILE A 20 0.00 1.57 -16.13
N ASP A 21 1.01 1.03 -16.81
CA ASP A 21 1.35 -0.39 -16.75
C ASP A 21 1.60 -0.89 -15.30
N ALA A 22 1.09 -2.07 -14.96
CA ALA A 22 1.18 -2.63 -13.61
C ALA A 22 2.63 -2.85 -13.14
N LYS A 23 3.58 -3.10 -14.05
CA LYS A 23 5.01 -3.17 -13.74
C LYS A 23 5.53 -1.83 -13.26
N ILE A 24 5.17 -0.75 -13.96
CA ILE A 24 5.57 0.60 -13.57
C ILE A 24 4.97 0.97 -12.21
N VAL A 25 3.68 0.69 -12.01
CA VAL A 25 3.04 0.91 -10.70
C VAL A 25 3.80 0.16 -9.60
N LYS A 26 4.16 -1.10 -9.81
CA LYS A 26 4.94 -1.88 -8.84
C LYS A 26 6.29 -1.23 -8.53
N GLU A 27 7.03 -0.79 -9.55
CA GLU A 27 8.31 -0.09 -9.36
C GLU A 27 8.16 1.22 -8.58
N TYR A 28 7.04 1.94 -8.73
CA TYR A 28 6.76 3.12 -7.90
C TYR A 28 6.66 2.77 -6.42
N PHE A 29 6.02 1.66 -6.05
CA PHE A 29 5.95 1.24 -4.65
C PHE A 29 7.32 0.78 -4.12
N HIS A 30 8.13 0.10 -4.92
CA HIS A 30 9.51 -0.23 -4.54
C HIS A 30 10.38 1.03 -4.37
N THR A 31 10.21 2.03 -5.23
CA THR A 31 10.89 3.33 -5.06
C THR A 31 10.51 3.99 -3.73
N LEU A 32 9.23 3.91 -3.32
CA LEU A 32 8.81 4.41 -2.01
C LEU A 32 9.42 3.62 -0.84
N GLU A 33 9.58 2.30 -0.98
CA GLU A 33 10.24 1.46 0.01
C GLU A 33 11.74 1.81 0.12
N ASP A 34 12.43 1.90 -1.02
CA ASP A 34 13.87 2.23 -1.10
C ASP A 34 14.18 3.63 -0.56
N THR A 35 13.23 4.56 -0.69
CA THR A 35 13.35 5.92 -0.15
C THR A 35 12.85 6.04 1.29
N LEU A 36 12.47 4.94 1.94
CA LEU A 36 11.93 4.89 3.31
C LEU A 36 10.63 5.70 3.50
N LEU A 37 9.92 5.97 2.40
CA LEU A 37 8.62 6.65 2.39
C LEU A 37 7.45 5.69 2.61
N GLY A 38 7.70 4.38 2.57
CA GLY A 38 6.73 3.37 2.95
C GLY A 38 7.32 1.98 3.12
N TYR A 39 6.50 1.03 3.53
CA TYR A 39 6.91 -0.32 3.88
C TYR A 39 5.87 -1.34 3.40
N PHE A 40 6.34 -2.48 2.89
CA PHE A 40 5.47 -3.64 2.66
C PHE A 40 5.40 -4.51 3.91
N ILE A 41 4.19 -4.80 4.35
CA ILE A 41 3.92 -5.78 5.40
C ILE A 41 3.44 -7.06 4.73
N TYR A 42 4.33 -8.04 4.71
CA TYR A 42 4.04 -9.36 4.21
C TYR A 42 3.28 -10.18 5.25
N PRO A 43 2.23 -10.92 4.83
CA PRO A 43 1.48 -11.77 5.73
C PRO A 43 2.34 -12.92 6.27
N TYR A 44 2.22 -13.18 7.57
CA TYR A 44 2.90 -14.27 8.24
C TYR A 44 2.15 -15.59 8.05
N SER A 45 2.85 -16.67 7.68
CA SER A 45 2.31 -18.02 7.69
C SER A 45 3.26 -19.01 8.36
N LYS A 46 2.74 -19.77 9.33
CA LYS A 46 3.49 -20.79 10.09
C LYS A 46 3.76 -22.07 9.27
N LYS A 47 2.95 -22.34 8.23
CA LYS A 47 3.13 -23.49 7.32
C LYS A 47 3.28 -22.97 5.89
N VAL A 48 4.27 -23.49 5.17
CA VAL A 48 4.46 -23.20 3.74
C VAL A 48 3.43 -23.99 2.93
N ASN A 49 2.15 -23.61 3.01
CA ASN A 49 1.13 -24.09 2.08
C ASN A 49 1.21 -23.30 0.77
N ARG A 50 0.84 -23.92 -0.35
CA ARG A 50 0.86 -23.32 -1.70
C ARG A 50 0.03 -22.02 -1.83
N GLU A 51 -0.83 -21.74 -0.86
CA GLU A 51 -1.62 -20.50 -0.78
C GLU A 51 -0.80 -19.24 -0.47
N ILE A 52 0.50 -19.36 -0.12
CA ILE A 52 1.40 -18.20 0.07
C ILE A 52 1.52 -17.34 -1.19
N ILE A 53 1.28 -17.92 -2.38
CA ILE A 53 1.29 -17.18 -3.66
C ILE A 53 0.14 -16.14 -3.72
N THR A 54 -0.93 -16.33 -2.94
CA THR A 54 -2.11 -15.44 -2.93
C THR A 54 -2.03 -14.35 -1.86
N SER A 55 -0.95 -14.29 -1.08
CA SER A 55 -0.89 -13.42 0.08
C SER A 55 -0.36 -12.03 -0.30
N GLN A 56 -1.23 -11.22 -0.90
CA GLN A 56 -0.92 -9.83 -1.25
C GLN A 56 -0.48 -9.03 -0.01
N PRO A 57 0.69 -8.36 -0.04
CA PRO A 57 1.15 -7.56 1.09
C PRO A 57 0.27 -6.33 1.28
N LYS A 58 0.29 -5.78 2.48
CA LYS A 58 -0.22 -4.43 2.75
C LYS A 58 0.88 -3.41 2.56
N PHE A 59 0.54 -2.21 2.07
CA PHE A 59 1.47 -1.09 2.04
C PHE A 59 1.16 -0.10 3.16
N TYR A 60 2.18 0.40 3.84
CA TYR A 60 2.03 1.48 4.82
C TYR A 60 2.96 2.64 4.46
N LEU A 61 2.44 3.87 4.54
CA LEU A 61 3.26 5.07 4.54
C LEU A 61 4.04 5.16 5.84
N PHE A 62 5.22 5.80 5.79
CA PHE A 62 6.09 5.90 6.97
C PHE A 62 5.50 6.72 8.12
N ASP A 63 4.63 7.69 7.80
CA ASP A 63 4.04 8.62 8.77
C ASP A 63 2.50 8.61 8.70
N VAL A 64 1.88 8.54 9.88
CA VAL A 64 0.42 8.48 10.03
C VAL A 64 -0.25 9.83 9.74
N GLY A 65 0.42 10.94 10.06
CA GLY A 65 -0.04 12.29 9.73
C GLY A 65 -0.03 12.54 8.22
N LEU A 66 1.01 12.09 7.52
CA LEU A 66 1.07 12.09 6.06
C LEU A 66 -0.07 11.25 5.46
N ALA A 67 -0.27 10.02 5.95
CA ALA A 67 -1.33 9.15 5.45
C ALA A 67 -2.72 9.80 5.58
N THR A 68 -2.98 10.40 6.74
CA THR A 68 -4.20 11.15 7.07
C THR A 68 -4.37 12.38 6.18
N HIS A 69 -3.30 13.18 6.03
CA HIS A 69 -3.34 14.39 5.21
C HIS A 69 -3.67 14.05 3.76
N LEU A 70 -3.04 13.01 3.22
CA LEU A 70 -3.27 12.56 1.85
C LEU A 70 -4.65 11.88 1.67
N SER A 71 -5.25 11.34 2.74
CA SER A 71 -6.57 10.68 2.66
C SER A 71 -7.71 11.68 2.66
N LYS A 72 -7.41 12.95 2.97
CA LYS A 72 -8.39 14.01 3.16
C LYS A 72 -9.43 13.66 4.22
N ASN A 73 -9.06 12.80 5.18
CA ASN A 73 -9.87 12.57 6.35
C ASN A 73 -9.82 13.82 7.22
N HIS A 74 -10.86 14.64 7.17
CA HIS A 74 -11.05 15.73 8.09
C HIS A 74 -11.59 15.16 9.40
N PHE A 75 -10.74 15.12 10.42
CA PHE A 75 -11.22 14.89 11.78
C PHE A 75 -11.85 16.19 12.26
N GLU A 76 -13.17 16.21 12.39
CA GLU A 76 -13.83 17.26 13.15
C GLU A 76 -13.45 17.06 14.62
N THR A 77 -12.84 18.07 15.22
CA THR A 77 -12.62 18.08 16.67
C THR A 77 -14.00 18.09 17.32
N ILE A 78 -14.28 17.05 18.09
CA ILE A 78 -15.49 16.99 18.90
C ILE A 78 -15.27 17.98 20.04
N GLU A 79 -15.79 19.20 19.89
CA GLU A 79 -15.99 20.14 21.01
C GLU A 79 -17.08 19.62 21.95
#